data_AF-A0A842RTU8-F1
#
_entry.id   AF-A0A842RTU8-F1
#
_cell.length_a   1.000
_cell.length_b   1.000
_cell.length_c   1.000
_cell.angle_alpha   90.00
_cell.angle_beta   90.00
_cell.angle_gamma   90.00
#
_symmetry.space_group_name_H-M   'P 1'
#
loop_
_entity.id
_entity.type
_entity.pdbx_description
1 polymer ?
#
loop_
_entity_poly.entity_id
_entity_poly.type
_entity_poly.pdbx_seq_one_letter_code
_entity_poly.pdbx_strand_id
1 'polypeptide(L)'
;MVGEKEKEELFLRLRWDLPEIFGLIDMDISLNKLKSKRNSVYAICLRKSLLNFPEKIVLKLYNTENFKKETKVLSNLSKQKINVPDILFFRNPYLLLNKIEGINLCDFINERLLNSKSLEELKLETRKELKTSIKSLAEWFAILHSNNIVEKDYKKVMVLNKGDARLRDFIYDVSTQQIFGTDFEDSYEGNHVDDLAWVCCSLLDTNPGIFEIEEPIHKMELINIFLREYYAINTDFQFSFEYFADTIIEYLNIVISRRNLNIGRIDKKSILKRIFKTL
;
A
#
# COMPACT_ATOMS: atom_id res chain seq x y z
N MET A 1 6.18 -18.79 12.15
CA MET A 1 7.00 -18.41 13.32
C MET A 1 8.45 -18.60 12.96
N VAL A 2 9.31 -17.67 13.35
CA VAL A 2 10.77 -17.80 13.19
C VAL A 2 11.26 -18.83 14.20
N GLY A 3 12.16 -19.73 13.80
CA GLY A 3 12.72 -20.72 14.73
C GLY A 3 13.52 -20.03 15.84
N GLU A 4 13.54 -20.61 17.05
CA GLU A 4 14.20 -20.01 18.22
C GLU A 4 15.65 -19.61 17.94
N LYS A 5 16.39 -20.43 17.18
CA LYS A 5 17.78 -20.13 16.78
C LYS A 5 17.92 -18.88 15.90
N GLU A 6 17.08 -18.72 14.87
CA GLU A 6 17.12 -17.52 13.99
C GLU A 6 16.73 -16.26 14.78
N LYS A 7 15.83 -16.40 15.75
CA LYS A 7 15.44 -15.31 16.66
C LYS A 7 16.60 -14.90 17.56
N GLU A 8 17.29 -15.87 18.19
CA GLU A 8 18.45 -15.61 19.04
C GLU A 8 19.59 -14.95 18.25
N GLU A 9 19.93 -15.47 17.07
CA GLU A 9 20.99 -14.91 16.21
C GLU A 9 20.68 -13.47 15.79
N LEU A 10 19.45 -13.21 15.33
CA LEU A 10 19.04 -11.85 14.96
C LEU A 10 19.07 -10.91 16.16
N PHE A 11 18.59 -11.35 17.33
CA PHE A 11 18.56 -10.49 18.50
C PHE A 11 19.95 -10.19 19.05
N LEU A 12 20.85 -11.18 19.08
CA LEU A 12 22.26 -10.97 19.42
C LEU A 12 22.87 -9.95 18.46
N ARG A 13 22.68 -10.13 17.15
CA ARG A 13 23.15 -9.16 16.14
C ARG A 13 22.59 -7.76 16.38
N LEU A 14 21.29 -7.62 16.68
CA LEU A 14 20.67 -6.33 16.98
C LEU A 14 21.22 -5.69 18.26
N ARG A 15 21.58 -6.46 19.28
CA ARG A 15 22.26 -5.93 20.48
C ARG A 15 23.65 -5.37 20.17
N TRP A 16 24.40 -6.07 19.32
CA TRP A 16 25.73 -5.64 18.89
C TRP A 16 25.67 -4.42 17.97
N ASP A 17 24.78 -4.46 17.00
CA ASP A 17 24.67 -3.40 16.03
C ASP A 17 23.99 -2.18 16.67
N LEU A 18 22.85 -2.34 17.34
CA LEU A 18 22.03 -1.26 17.88
C LEU A 18 21.96 -1.29 19.41
N PRO A 19 23.10 -1.20 20.14
CA PRO A 19 23.12 -1.29 21.60
C PRO A 19 22.31 -0.18 22.27
N GLU A 20 22.18 0.99 21.63
CA GLU A 20 21.38 2.12 22.09
C GLU A 20 19.88 1.79 22.22
N ILE A 21 19.39 0.81 21.47
CA ILE A 21 17.99 0.37 21.50
C ILE A 21 17.89 -0.98 22.19
N PHE A 22 18.65 -1.98 21.74
CA PHE A 22 18.48 -3.36 22.17
C PHE A 22 19.40 -3.77 23.32
N GLY A 23 20.38 -2.94 23.70
CA GLY A 23 21.31 -3.26 24.79
C GLY A 23 20.64 -3.39 26.15
N LEU A 24 19.54 -2.67 26.37
CA LEU A 24 18.73 -2.71 27.60
C LEU A 24 17.45 -3.55 27.48
N ILE A 25 17.14 -4.04 26.28
CA ILE A 25 15.94 -4.85 26.05
C ILE A 25 16.23 -6.29 26.49
N ASP A 26 15.45 -6.80 27.44
CA ASP A 26 15.46 -8.22 27.81
C ASP A 26 15.14 -9.09 26.59
N MET A 27 15.70 -10.31 26.51
CA MET A 27 15.43 -11.25 25.41
C MET A 27 13.97 -11.72 25.32
N ASP A 28 13.12 -11.30 26.24
CA ASP A 28 11.71 -11.61 26.27
C ASP A 28 10.91 -10.78 25.24
N ILE A 29 11.23 -11.02 23.97
CA ILE A 29 10.58 -10.44 22.80
C ILE A 29 9.83 -11.53 22.04
N SER A 30 8.77 -11.17 21.31
CA SER A 30 8.23 -12.02 20.24
C SER A 30 8.70 -11.48 18.90
N LEU A 31 9.06 -12.38 17.99
CA LEU A 31 9.62 -12.02 16.69
C LEU A 31 8.93 -12.82 15.59
N ASN A 32 8.28 -12.10 14.68
CA ASN A 32 7.53 -12.67 13.57
C ASN A 32 8.07 -12.11 12.25
N LYS A 33 8.68 -12.97 11.43
CA LYS A 33 9.10 -12.60 10.08
C LYS A 33 7.88 -12.39 9.21
N LEU A 34 7.79 -11.20 8.61
CA LEU A 34 6.76 -10.82 7.67
C LEU A 34 7.19 -11.25 6.25
N LYS A 35 6.21 -11.53 5.39
CA LYS A 35 6.49 -11.87 3.98
C LYS A 35 6.99 -10.62 3.26
N SER A 36 8.23 -10.66 2.76
CA SER A 36 8.79 -9.64 1.89
C SER A 36 9.71 -10.29 0.86
N LYS A 37 9.77 -9.72 -0.35
CA LYS A 37 10.56 -10.25 -1.48
C LYS A 37 11.99 -9.70 -1.52
N ARG A 38 12.17 -8.44 -1.10
CA ARG A 38 13.43 -7.68 -1.26
C ARG A 38 14.20 -7.54 0.06
N ASN A 39 13.46 -7.29 1.13
CA ASN A 39 14.00 -6.93 2.45
C ASN A 39 13.62 -8.00 3.47
N SER A 40 14.43 -8.15 4.53
CA SER A 40 14.00 -8.97 5.67
C SER A 40 13.21 -8.09 6.62
N VAL A 41 11.92 -8.42 6.81
CA VAL A 41 11.00 -7.61 7.63
C VAL A 41 10.51 -8.43 8.81
N TYR A 42 10.58 -7.85 10.01
CA TYR A 42 10.19 -8.50 11.25
C TYR A 42 9.24 -7.60 12.04
N ALA A 43 8.11 -8.16 12.49
CA ALA A 43 7.33 -7.58 13.56
C ALA A 43 7.91 -8.05 14.89
N ILE A 44 8.27 -7.11 15.75
CA ILE A 44 8.85 -7.37 17.06
C ILE A 44 7.90 -6.83 18.12
N CYS A 45 7.51 -7.66 19.09
CA CYS A 45 6.81 -7.19 20.28
C CYS A 45 7.71 -7.31 21.51
N LEU A 46 7.88 -6.21 22.22
CA LEU A 46 8.60 -6.12 23.49
C LEU A 46 7.61 -6.38 24.62
N ARG A 47 7.93 -7.29 25.57
CA ARG A 47 7.04 -7.53 26.72
C ARG A 47 7.07 -6.42 27.77
N LYS A 48 8.13 -5.60 27.79
CA LYS A 48 8.23 -4.39 28.60
C LYS A 48 8.59 -3.23 27.68
N SER A 49 7.70 -2.24 27.59
CA SER A 49 8.04 -0.96 26.98
C SER A 49 9.18 -0.33 27.77
N LEU A 50 10.27 0.00 27.08
CA LEU A 50 11.27 0.92 27.64
C LEU A 50 10.64 2.32 27.70
N LEU A 51 11.04 3.14 28.66
CA LEU A 51 10.58 4.52 28.76
C LEU A 51 10.81 5.21 27.39
N ASN A 52 9.72 5.65 26.75
CA ASN A 52 9.70 6.28 25.41
C ASN A 52 9.96 5.36 24.19
N PHE A 53 9.76 4.04 24.30
CA PHE A 53 9.84 3.13 23.15
C PHE A 53 8.59 2.22 23.04
N PRO A 54 7.93 2.15 21.88
CA PRO A 54 6.66 1.42 21.76
C PRO A 54 6.84 -0.09 21.90
N GLU A 55 5.80 -0.76 22.41
CA GLU A 55 5.80 -2.22 22.61
C GLU A 55 5.85 -3.00 21.30
N LYS A 56 5.31 -2.44 20.21
CA LYS A 56 5.22 -3.11 18.91
C LYS A 56 5.94 -2.31 17.85
N ILE A 57 6.93 -2.93 17.21
CA ILE A 57 7.75 -2.29 16.18
C ILE A 57 7.86 -3.16 14.92
N VAL A 58 8.19 -2.52 13.81
CA VAL A 58 8.58 -3.18 12.57
C VAL A 58 10.04 -2.89 12.31
N LEU A 59 10.85 -3.94 12.16
CA LEU A 59 12.23 -3.87 11.72
C LEU A 59 12.32 -4.25 10.24
N LYS A 60 12.80 -3.34 9.39
CA LYS A 60 13.21 -3.63 8.01
C LYS A 60 14.73 -3.66 7.93
N LEU A 61 15.29 -4.76 7.41
CA LEU A 61 16.69 -4.87 7.01
C LEU A 61 16.77 -4.80 5.49
N TYR A 62 17.43 -3.76 4.98
CA TYR A 62 17.59 -3.52 3.56
C TYR A 62 18.80 -4.26 3.02
N ASN A 63 18.62 -4.88 1.85
CA ASN A 63 19.70 -5.45 1.06
C ASN A 63 20.05 -4.57 -0.16
N THR A 64 19.39 -3.42 -0.29
CA THR A 64 19.48 -2.51 -1.44
C THR A 64 19.70 -1.07 -0.98
N GLU A 65 20.01 -0.17 -1.92
CA GLU A 65 20.19 1.27 -1.63
C GLU A 65 18.86 2.02 -1.35
N ASN A 66 17.72 1.33 -1.51
CA ASN A 66 16.39 1.91 -1.31
C ASN A 66 16.16 2.43 0.12
N PHE A 67 16.96 1.97 1.10
CA PHE A 67 16.95 2.48 2.48
C PHE A 67 16.98 4.01 2.55
N LYS A 68 17.90 4.66 1.79
CA LYS A 68 18.07 6.12 1.83
C LYS A 68 16.84 6.84 1.29
N LYS A 69 16.20 6.26 0.27
CA LYS A 69 15.03 6.81 -0.39
C LYS A 69 13.81 6.72 0.52
N GLU A 70 13.52 5.54 1.08
CA GLU A 70 12.37 5.34 1.97
C GLU A 70 12.49 6.16 3.25
N THR A 71 13.67 6.22 3.89
CA THR A 71 13.87 7.05 5.08
C THR A 71 13.67 8.54 4.83
N LYS A 72 14.15 9.06 3.69
CA LYS A 72 13.94 10.46 3.29
C LYS A 72 12.45 10.75 3.07
N VAL A 73 11.75 9.88 2.34
CA VAL A 73 10.32 10.05 2.06
C VAL A 73 9.51 10.00 3.36
N LEU A 74 9.66 8.96 4.17
CA LEU A 74 8.94 8.81 5.44
C LEU A 74 9.18 9.99 6.39
N SER A 75 10.43 10.48 6.49
CA SER A 75 10.76 11.64 7.32
C SER A 75 10.05 12.92 6.85
N ASN A 76 9.85 13.08 5.56
CA ASN A 76 9.12 14.22 5.00
C ASN A 76 7.61 14.09 5.20
N LEU A 77 7.05 12.90 4.94
CA LEU A 77 5.61 12.64 5.08
C LEU A 77 5.14 12.75 6.54
N SER A 78 5.95 12.28 7.51
CA SER A 78 5.65 12.42 8.93
C SER A 78 5.51 13.90 9.35
N LYS A 79 6.38 14.80 8.84
CA LYS A 79 6.28 16.24 9.09
C LYS A 79 5.01 16.89 8.52
N GLN A 80 4.44 16.29 7.47
CA GLN A 80 3.21 16.73 6.82
C GLN A 80 1.95 16.17 7.50
N LYS A 81 2.09 15.41 8.59
CA LYS A 81 0.99 14.71 9.28
C LYS A 81 0.22 13.77 8.36
N ILE A 82 0.88 13.20 7.35
CA ILE A 82 0.32 12.12 6.54
C ILE A 82 0.44 10.83 7.36
N ASN A 83 -0.61 10.03 7.36
CA ASN A 83 -0.65 8.75 8.08
C ASN A 83 0.33 7.75 7.46
N VAL A 84 1.53 7.69 8.02
CA VAL A 84 2.61 6.75 7.72
C VAL A 84 3.22 6.24 9.02
N PRO A 85 3.95 5.10 9.02
CA PRO A 85 4.67 4.65 10.21
C PRO A 85 5.72 5.67 10.66
N ASP A 86 5.68 6.03 11.94
CA ASP A 86 6.72 6.86 12.54
C ASP A 86 8.06 6.13 12.53
N ILE A 87 9.12 6.85 12.15
CA ILE A 87 10.48 6.34 12.25
C ILE A 87 10.92 6.45 13.71
N LEU A 88 11.13 5.31 14.34
CA LEU A 88 11.67 5.23 15.70
C LEU A 88 13.18 5.37 15.68
N PHE A 89 13.82 4.76 14.68
CA PHE A 89 15.26 4.80 14.49
C PHE A 89 15.63 4.33 13.08
N PHE A 90 16.73 4.84 12.54
CA PHE A 90 17.27 4.35 11.28
C PHE A 90 18.80 4.45 11.27
N ARG A 91 19.45 3.38 10.79
CA ARG A 91 20.89 3.33 10.51
C ARG A 91 21.16 2.19 9.55
N ASN A 92 21.65 2.50 8.35
CA ASN A 92 21.86 1.52 7.28
C ASN A 92 22.54 0.23 7.81
N PRO A 93 21.97 -0.98 7.61
CA PRO A 93 20.78 -1.32 6.82
C PRO A 93 19.45 -1.41 7.59
N TYR A 94 19.39 -0.91 8.82
CA TYR A 94 18.26 -1.02 9.73
C TYR A 94 17.32 0.18 9.66
N LEU A 95 16.02 -0.08 9.50
CA LEU A 95 14.95 0.87 9.73
C LEU A 95 13.97 0.29 10.74
N LEU A 96 13.76 1.02 11.84
CA LEU A 96 12.79 0.69 12.88
C LEU A 96 11.62 1.66 12.79
N LEU A 97 10.44 1.11 12.61
CA LEU A 97 9.18 1.84 12.48
C LEU A 97 8.24 1.46 13.61
N ASN A 98 7.38 2.40 14.00
CA ASN A 98 6.24 2.08 14.84
C ASN A 98 5.33 1.10 14.09
N LYS A 99 4.85 0.05 14.77
CA LYS A 99 3.92 -0.88 14.14
C LYS A 99 2.53 -0.25 14.14
N ILE A 100 1.96 -0.06 12.95
CA ILE A 100 0.58 0.36 12.79
C ILE A 100 -0.36 -0.79 13.16
N GLU A 101 -1.33 -0.51 14.01
CA GLU A 101 -2.42 -1.44 14.32
C GLU A 101 -3.52 -1.32 13.27
N GLY A 102 -4.07 -2.45 12.83
CA GLY A 102 -5.09 -2.49 11.79
C GLY A 102 -4.98 -3.72 10.92
N ILE A 103 -5.80 -3.75 9.87
CA ILE A 103 -5.91 -4.88 8.93
C ILE A 103 -5.30 -4.44 7.60
N ASN A 104 -4.57 -5.35 6.94
CA ASN A 104 -4.12 -5.13 5.57
C ASN A 104 -5.33 -4.82 4.67
N LEU A 105 -5.30 -3.73 3.91
CA LEU A 105 -6.49 -3.31 3.16
C LEU A 105 -6.91 -4.33 2.10
N CYS A 106 -5.96 -5.03 1.48
CA CYS A 106 -6.27 -6.10 0.53
C CYS A 106 -7.05 -7.24 1.20
N ASP A 107 -6.57 -7.71 2.35
CA ASP A 107 -7.22 -8.79 3.10
C ASP A 107 -8.60 -8.34 3.62
N PHE A 108 -8.70 -7.11 4.14
CA PHE A 108 -9.95 -6.49 4.58
C PHE A 108 -11.02 -6.51 3.47
N ILE A 109 -10.65 -6.13 2.24
CA ILE A 109 -11.54 -6.11 1.08
C ILE A 109 -11.92 -7.53 0.65
N ASN A 110 -10.94 -8.43 0.55
CA ASN A 110 -11.16 -9.83 0.15
C ASN A 110 -12.15 -10.56 1.07
N GLU A 111 -11.99 -10.39 2.38
CA GLU A 111 -12.87 -11.01 3.38
C GLU A 111 -14.32 -10.51 3.25
N ARG A 112 -14.52 -9.24 2.90
CA ARG A 112 -15.84 -8.59 2.86
C ARG A 112 -16.57 -8.78 1.53
N LEU A 113 -15.83 -8.95 0.45
CA LEU A 113 -16.38 -9.23 -0.89
C LEU A 113 -16.56 -10.72 -1.16
N LEU A 114 -16.16 -11.59 -0.23
CA LEU A 114 -16.22 -13.03 -0.43
C LEU A 114 -17.64 -13.47 -0.86
N ASN A 115 -17.72 -14.16 -1.99
CA ASN A 115 -18.96 -14.67 -2.59
C ASN A 115 -20.02 -13.61 -2.97
N SER A 116 -19.66 -12.33 -3.04
CA SER A 116 -20.59 -11.25 -3.42
C SER A 116 -20.36 -10.82 -4.87
N LYS A 117 -21.43 -10.65 -5.65
CA LYS A 117 -21.33 -10.16 -7.04
C LYS A 117 -21.48 -8.65 -7.12
N SER A 118 -22.25 -8.06 -6.21
CA SER A 118 -22.52 -6.62 -6.12
C SER A 118 -22.34 -6.11 -4.69
N LEU A 119 -22.10 -4.80 -4.52
CA LEU A 119 -22.09 -4.20 -3.18
C LEU A 119 -23.47 -4.21 -2.50
N GLU A 120 -24.56 -4.30 -3.28
CA GLU A 120 -25.93 -4.31 -2.76
C GLU A 120 -26.33 -5.64 -2.10
N GLU A 121 -25.62 -6.74 -2.41
CA GLU A 121 -25.78 -8.03 -1.73
C GLU A 121 -25.19 -8.05 -0.32
N LEU A 122 -24.31 -7.09 0.00
CA LEU A 122 -23.65 -7.02 1.30
C LEU A 122 -24.60 -6.53 2.38
N LYS A 123 -24.39 -7.02 3.60
CA LYS A 123 -25.01 -6.45 4.81
C LYS A 123 -24.70 -4.95 4.88
N LEU A 124 -25.68 -4.15 5.31
CA LEU A 124 -25.57 -2.69 5.33
C LEU A 124 -24.30 -2.18 6.01
N GLU A 125 -23.94 -2.74 7.17
CA GLU A 125 -22.75 -2.33 7.92
C GLU A 125 -21.45 -2.72 7.22
N THR A 126 -21.36 -3.94 6.67
CA THR A 126 -20.21 -4.36 5.85
C THR A 126 -20.03 -3.46 4.63
N ARG A 127 -21.14 -3.11 3.96
CA ARG A 127 -21.13 -2.19 2.81
C ARG A 127 -20.64 -0.81 3.24
N LYS A 128 -21.11 -0.28 4.36
CA LYS A 128 -20.66 1.02 4.88
C LYS A 128 -19.16 0.99 5.20
N GLU A 129 -18.70 0.02 5.97
CA GLU A 129 -17.28 -0.14 6.32
C GLU A 129 -16.38 -0.21 5.10
N LEU A 130 -16.79 -1.00 4.09
CA LEU A 130 -16.05 -1.13 2.85
C LEU A 130 -15.97 0.21 2.10
N LYS A 131 -17.10 0.91 1.95
CA LYS A 131 -17.13 2.24 1.32
C LYS A 131 -16.27 3.25 2.09
N THR A 132 -16.31 3.24 3.42
CA THR A 132 -15.45 4.08 4.26
C THR A 132 -13.98 3.79 4.02
N SER A 133 -13.56 2.53 4.03
CA SER A 133 -12.14 2.18 3.80
C SER A 133 -11.61 2.68 2.46
N ILE A 134 -12.43 2.64 1.40
CA ILE A 134 -12.06 3.14 0.07
C ILE A 134 -12.02 4.67 0.02
N LYS A 135 -12.93 5.35 0.72
CA LYS A 135 -12.89 6.82 0.87
C LYS A 135 -11.65 7.27 1.63
N SER A 136 -11.33 6.62 2.76
CA SER A 136 -10.10 6.89 3.52
C SER A 136 -8.84 6.65 2.69
N LEU A 137 -8.84 5.66 1.79
CA LEU A 137 -7.73 5.44 0.85
C LEU A 137 -7.62 6.60 -0.16
N ALA A 138 -8.74 7.04 -0.72
CA ALA A 138 -8.79 8.15 -1.66
C ALA A 138 -8.33 9.47 -1.01
N GLU A 139 -8.81 9.75 0.20
CA GLU A 139 -8.37 10.88 1.03
C GLU A 139 -6.87 10.83 1.28
N TRP A 140 -6.34 9.67 1.65
CA TRP A 140 -4.91 9.50 1.89
C TRP A 140 -4.07 9.87 0.66
N PHE A 141 -4.43 9.38 -0.53
CA PHE A 141 -3.76 9.75 -1.78
C PHE A 141 -3.97 11.21 -2.15
N ALA A 142 -5.17 11.76 -1.92
CA ALA A 142 -5.46 13.15 -2.23
C ALA A 142 -4.55 14.07 -1.43
N ILE A 143 -4.39 13.81 -0.13
CA ILE A 143 -3.50 14.54 0.78
C ILE A 143 -2.02 14.33 0.38
N LEU A 144 -1.59 13.08 0.09
CA LEU A 144 -0.22 12.82 -0.38
C LEU A 144 0.11 13.68 -1.60
N HIS A 145 -0.74 13.62 -2.62
CA HIS A 145 -0.48 14.27 -3.90
C HIS A 145 -0.57 15.81 -3.81
N SER A 146 -1.58 16.34 -3.11
CA SER A 146 -1.75 17.79 -2.96
C SER A 146 -0.66 18.44 -2.09
N ASN A 147 -0.17 17.76 -1.06
CA ASN A 147 0.92 18.26 -0.23
C ASN A 147 2.30 18.17 -0.91
N ASN A 148 2.43 17.40 -1.99
CA ASN A 148 3.71 17.11 -2.64
C ASN A 148 3.65 17.34 -4.16
N ILE A 149 3.05 18.45 -4.59
CA ILE A 149 3.07 18.89 -5.98
C ILE A 149 4.49 19.32 -6.36
N VAL A 150 5.01 18.73 -7.43
CA VAL A 150 6.33 19.03 -8.01
C VAL A 150 6.19 20.03 -9.15
N GLU A 151 5.23 19.78 -10.04
CA GLU A 151 4.94 20.63 -11.19
C GLU A 151 3.44 20.55 -11.50
N LYS A 152 2.85 21.71 -11.81
CA LYS A 152 1.43 21.78 -12.17
C LYS A 152 1.24 22.77 -13.32
N ASP A 153 0.75 22.26 -14.43
CA ASP A 153 0.28 23.07 -15.55
C ASP A 153 -1.15 22.65 -15.97
N TYR A 154 -1.65 23.27 -17.04
CA TYR A 154 -3.01 23.02 -17.55
C TYR A 154 -3.21 21.62 -18.17
N LYS A 155 -2.14 20.87 -18.41
CA LYS A 155 -2.14 19.54 -19.06
C LYS A 155 -1.71 18.42 -18.12
N LYS A 156 -0.96 18.73 -17.06
CA LYS A 156 -0.24 17.73 -16.27
C LYS A 156 -0.09 18.18 -14.82
N VAL A 157 -0.31 17.24 -13.90
CA VAL A 157 0.01 17.40 -12.48
C VAL A 157 1.01 16.32 -12.09
N MET A 158 2.23 16.77 -11.79
CA MET A 158 3.32 15.95 -11.27
C MET A 158 3.38 16.07 -9.76
N VAL A 159 3.41 14.92 -9.08
CA VAL A 159 3.40 14.83 -7.62
C VAL A 159 4.40 13.78 -7.16
N LEU A 160 4.67 13.75 -5.86
CA LEU A 160 5.27 12.57 -5.24
C LEU A 160 4.25 11.41 -5.25
N ASN A 161 4.43 10.47 -6.17
CA ASN A 161 3.73 9.20 -6.16
C ASN A 161 4.34 8.28 -5.10
N LYS A 162 3.49 7.51 -4.41
CA LYS A 162 3.89 6.38 -3.58
C LYS A 162 4.62 5.32 -4.40
N GLY A 163 4.20 5.11 -5.66
CA GLY A 163 4.79 4.18 -6.61
C GLY A 163 4.13 2.80 -6.57
N ASP A 164 4.58 1.91 -5.68
CA ASP A 164 3.92 0.60 -5.49
C ASP A 164 2.68 0.76 -4.60
N ALA A 165 1.61 1.31 -5.18
CA ALA A 165 0.32 1.59 -4.54
C ALA A 165 -0.62 0.37 -4.41
N ARG A 166 -0.09 -0.84 -4.20
CA ARG A 166 -0.95 -2.03 -4.02
C ARG A 166 -1.70 -1.92 -2.70
N LEU A 167 -2.91 -2.48 -2.65
CA LEU A 167 -3.73 -2.50 -1.43
C LEU A 167 -3.04 -3.19 -0.24
N ARG A 168 -2.09 -4.09 -0.50
CA ARG A 168 -1.30 -4.73 0.57
C ARG A 168 -0.32 -3.81 1.27
N ASP A 169 0.00 -2.67 0.67
CA ASP A 169 0.93 -1.70 1.23
C ASP A 169 0.18 -0.62 2.04
N PHE A 170 -1.12 -0.87 2.32
CA PHE A 170 -1.98 -0.04 3.15
C PHE A 170 -2.55 -0.84 4.33
N ILE A 171 -2.62 -0.18 5.49
CA ILE A 171 -3.24 -0.71 6.70
C ILE A 171 -4.46 0.15 7.02
N TYR A 172 -5.61 -0.49 7.19
CA TYR A 172 -6.85 0.14 7.61
C TYR A 172 -7.09 -0.12 9.10
N ASP A 173 -7.12 0.96 9.87
CA ASP A 173 -7.53 0.91 11.26
C ASP A 173 -9.05 1.10 11.34
N VAL A 174 -9.76 0.02 11.64
CA VAL A 174 -11.22 0.01 11.72
C VAL A 174 -11.74 0.91 12.84
N SER A 175 -10.97 1.10 13.92
CA SER A 175 -11.39 1.88 15.08
C SER A 175 -11.37 3.39 14.81
N THR A 176 -10.37 3.85 14.07
CA THR A 176 -10.20 5.26 13.69
C THR A 176 -10.70 5.57 12.28
N GLN A 177 -11.01 4.55 11.49
CA GLN A 177 -11.36 4.62 10.07
C GLN A 177 -10.27 5.27 9.21
N GLN A 178 -9.01 5.16 9.64
CA GLN A 178 -7.86 5.75 8.97
C GLN A 178 -7.10 4.73 8.12
N ILE A 179 -6.53 5.21 7.02
CA ILE A 179 -5.57 4.48 6.20
C ILE A 179 -4.16 4.97 6.52
N PHE A 180 -3.25 4.02 6.65
CA PHE A 180 -1.82 4.26 6.73
C PHE A 180 -1.13 3.68 5.49
N GLY A 181 -0.36 4.51 4.79
CA GLY A 181 0.51 4.06 3.71
C GLY A 181 1.82 3.52 4.26
N THR A 182 2.28 2.40 3.71
CA THR A 182 3.55 1.75 4.07
C THR A 182 4.36 1.43 2.82
N ASP A 183 5.65 1.17 2.98
CA ASP A 183 6.54 0.76 1.88
C ASP A 183 6.71 1.84 0.79
N PHE A 184 7.65 2.76 1.03
CA PHE A 184 7.93 3.93 0.17
C PHE A 184 9.25 3.78 -0.63
N GLU A 185 9.80 2.57 -0.72
CA GLU A 185 11.04 2.35 -1.49
C GLU A 185 10.87 2.66 -2.99
N ASP A 186 9.66 2.50 -3.52
CA ASP A 186 9.36 2.69 -4.94
C ASP A 186 8.78 4.09 -5.26
N SER A 187 8.73 5.02 -4.30
CA SER A 187 8.15 6.37 -4.52
C SER A 187 8.90 7.20 -5.55
N TYR A 188 8.23 8.02 -6.34
CA TYR A 188 8.89 8.81 -7.38
C TYR A 188 8.08 10.05 -7.73
N GLU A 189 8.70 11.01 -8.40
CA GLU A 189 8.01 12.20 -8.90
C GLU A 189 7.43 11.88 -10.27
N GLY A 190 6.11 11.92 -10.41
CA GLY A 190 5.40 11.36 -11.56
C GLY A 190 4.01 11.93 -11.73
N ASN A 191 3.31 11.47 -12.77
CA ASN A 191 1.91 11.86 -12.96
C ASN A 191 1.08 11.21 -11.85
N HIS A 192 0.27 11.99 -11.14
CA HIS A 192 -0.60 11.49 -10.06
C HIS A 192 -1.53 10.33 -10.51
N VAL A 193 -1.85 10.28 -11.81
CA VAL A 193 -2.68 9.21 -12.39
C VAL A 193 -2.02 7.83 -12.29
N ASP A 194 -0.69 7.76 -12.17
CA ASP A 194 0.04 6.50 -12.01
C ASP A 194 -0.41 5.76 -10.73
N ASP A 195 -0.37 6.43 -9.59
CA ASP A 195 -0.83 5.82 -8.33
C ASP A 195 -2.32 5.45 -8.39
N LEU A 196 -3.17 6.31 -8.99
CA LEU A 196 -4.60 6.03 -9.13
C LEU A 196 -4.84 4.76 -9.97
N ALA A 197 -4.16 4.64 -11.11
CA ALA A 197 -4.27 3.48 -11.99
C ALA A 197 -3.80 2.20 -11.30
N TRP A 198 -2.74 2.27 -10.48
CA TRP A 198 -2.25 1.11 -9.74
C TRP A 198 -3.20 0.69 -8.61
N VAL A 199 -3.81 1.65 -7.90
CA VAL A 199 -4.88 1.34 -6.93
C VAL A 199 -6.06 0.66 -7.63
N CYS A 200 -6.51 1.20 -8.76
CA CYS A 200 -7.59 0.58 -9.55
C CYS A 200 -7.21 -0.83 -10.01
N CYS A 201 -6.00 -1.05 -10.50
CA CYS A 201 -5.51 -2.40 -10.83
C CYS A 201 -5.47 -3.31 -9.61
N SER A 202 -5.04 -2.80 -8.46
CA SER A 202 -4.99 -3.60 -7.23
C SER A 202 -6.39 -3.94 -6.71
N LEU A 203 -7.40 -3.07 -6.90
CA LEU A 203 -8.81 -3.37 -6.62
C LEU A 203 -9.33 -4.44 -7.56
N LEU A 204 -9.01 -4.37 -8.86
CA LEU A 204 -9.36 -5.40 -9.83
C LEU A 204 -8.73 -6.76 -9.50
N ASP A 205 -7.50 -6.78 -8.98
CA ASP A 205 -6.76 -8.00 -8.63
C ASP A 205 -6.98 -8.49 -7.17
N THR A 206 -7.93 -7.91 -6.42
CA THR A 206 -8.45 -8.54 -5.18
C THR A 206 -9.06 -9.91 -5.48
N ASN A 207 -9.22 -10.81 -4.51
CA ASN A 207 -9.67 -12.19 -4.72
C ASN A 207 -11.21 -12.30 -4.80
N PRO A 208 -11.81 -12.85 -5.87
CA PRO A 208 -11.20 -13.35 -7.12
C PRO A 208 -10.76 -12.20 -8.04
N GLY A 209 -9.62 -12.34 -8.71
CA GLY A 209 -9.08 -11.29 -9.58
C GLY A 209 -9.89 -11.10 -10.87
N ILE A 210 -9.60 -10.02 -11.59
CA ILE A 210 -10.30 -9.67 -12.85
C ILE A 210 -10.23 -10.74 -13.93
N PHE A 211 -9.23 -11.62 -13.88
CA PHE A 211 -9.07 -12.71 -14.83
C PHE A 211 -9.83 -13.99 -14.43
N GLU A 212 -10.39 -14.01 -13.22
CA GLU A 212 -11.13 -15.14 -12.65
C GLU A 212 -12.62 -14.86 -12.52
N ILE A 213 -13.06 -13.62 -12.74
CA ILE A 213 -14.45 -13.19 -12.63
C ILE A 213 -14.98 -12.72 -13.98
N GLU A 214 -16.19 -13.15 -14.32
CA GLU A 214 -16.87 -12.74 -15.57
C GLU A 214 -17.34 -11.29 -15.50
N GLU A 215 -17.97 -10.91 -14.39
CA GLU A 215 -18.52 -9.56 -14.17
C GLU A 215 -18.00 -8.93 -12.86
N PRO A 216 -16.97 -8.06 -12.92
CA PRO A 216 -16.34 -7.45 -11.75
C PRO A 216 -17.11 -6.24 -11.18
N ILE A 217 -18.45 -6.28 -11.15
CA ILE A 217 -19.30 -5.10 -10.87
C ILE A 217 -18.92 -4.42 -9.55
N HIS A 218 -18.88 -5.18 -8.45
CA HIS A 218 -18.51 -4.65 -7.14
C HIS A 218 -17.12 -3.99 -7.11
N LYS A 219 -16.14 -4.51 -7.87
CA LYS A 219 -14.80 -3.89 -7.98
C LYS A 219 -14.87 -2.56 -8.72
N MET A 220 -15.66 -2.49 -9.79
CA MET A 220 -15.91 -1.24 -10.52
C MET A 220 -16.61 -0.21 -9.65
N GLU A 221 -17.55 -0.63 -8.80
CA GLU A 221 -18.20 0.25 -7.83
C GLU A 221 -17.19 0.84 -6.82
N LEU A 222 -16.27 0.03 -6.29
CA LEU A 222 -15.21 0.52 -5.40
C LEU A 222 -14.25 1.48 -6.12
N ILE A 223 -13.86 1.18 -7.36
CA ILE A 223 -13.03 2.09 -8.18
C ILE A 223 -13.72 3.43 -8.39
N ASN A 224 -15.01 3.44 -8.69
CA ASN A 224 -15.78 4.66 -8.85
C ASN A 224 -15.85 5.48 -7.56
N ILE A 225 -15.99 4.82 -6.40
CA ILE A 225 -15.95 5.50 -5.10
C ILE A 225 -14.57 6.13 -4.88
N PHE A 226 -13.49 5.36 -5.11
CA PHE A 226 -12.12 5.83 -4.94
C PHE A 226 -11.82 7.07 -5.79
N LEU A 227 -12.05 6.98 -7.10
CA LEU A 227 -11.74 8.07 -8.03
C LEU A 227 -12.61 9.31 -7.74
N ARG A 228 -13.91 9.13 -7.48
CA ARG A 228 -14.79 10.25 -7.17
C ARG A 228 -14.37 10.97 -5.90
N GLU A 229 -14.03 10.23 -4.83
CA GLU A 229 -13.61 10.84 -3.57
C GLU A 229 -12.26 11.56 -3.74
N TYR A 230 -11.31 10.97 -4.46
CA TYR A 230 -10.01 11.59 -4.74
C TYR A 230 -10.17 12.95 -5.45
N TYR A 231 -10.96 12.99 -6.53
CA TYR A 231 -11.17 14.23 -7.30
C TYR A 231 -12.14 15.21 -6.62
N ALA A 232 -12.95 14.76 -5.65
CA ALA A 232 -13.74 15.67 -4.82
C ALA A 232 -12.85 16.52 -3.90
N ILE A 233 -11.67 16.02 -3.52
CA ILE A 233 -10.68 16.73 -2.71
C ILE A 233 -9.73 17.52 -3.62
N ASN A 234 -9.18 16.85 -4.65
CA ASN A 234 -8.25 17.43 -5.61
C ASN A 234 -8.99 17.97 -6.84
N THR A 235 -9.92 18.90 -6.62
CA THR A 235 -10.83 19.44 -7.66
C THR A 235 -10.13 20.14 -8.83
N ASP A 236 -8.89 20.58 -8.61
CA ASP A 236 -8.07 21.28 -9.58
C ASP A 236 -7.05 20.35 -10.28
N PHE A 237 -7.13 19.03 -10.06
CA PHE A 237 -6.33 18.03 -10.76
C PHE A 237 -7.07 17.57 -12.01
N GLN A 238 -6.35 17.53 -13.14
CA GLN A 238 -6.92 17.12 -14.42
C GLN A 238 -6.81 15.61 -14.61
N PHE A 239 -7.93 14.98 -14.96
CA PHE A 239 -7.97 13.55 -15.29
C PHE A 239 -7.88 13.33 -16.80
N SER A 240 -6.84 12.63 -17.24
CA SER A 240 -6.72 12.14 -18.61
C SER A 240 -7.16 10.68 -18.70
N PHE A 241 -8.34 10.44 -19.27
CA PHE A 241 -8.84 9.08 -19.48
C PHE A 241 -7.91 8.26 -20.39
N GLU A 242 -7.35 8.87 -21.42
CA GLU A 242 -6.43 8.20 -22.33
C GLU A 242 -5.17 7.71 -21.60
N TYR A 243 -4.54 8.58 -20.82
CA TYR A 243 -3.36 8.24 -20.03
C TYR A 243 -3.71 7.16 -18.99
N PHE A 244 -4.80 7.34 -18.25
CA PHE A 244 -5.27 6.37 -17.25
C PHE A 244 -5.51 4.98 -17.85
N ALA A 245 -6.14 4.90 -19.03
CA ALA A 245 -6.40 3.64 -19.70
C ALA A 245 -5.10 2.94 -20.13
N ASP A 246 -4.13 3.69 -20.66
CA ASP A 246 -2.83 3.16 -21.06
C ASP A 246 -2.06 2.62 -19.84
N THR A 247 -2.04 3.40 -18.75
CA THR A 247 -1.40 3.02 -17.49
C THR A 247 -2.04 1.78 -16.86
N ILE A 248 -3.38 1.68 -16.84
CA ILE A 248 -4.06 0.45 -16.36
C ILE A 248 -3.66 -0.78 -17.18
N ILE A 249 -3.57 -0.67 -18.51
CA ILE A 249 -3.18 -1.80 -19.36
C ILE A 249 -1.74 -2.24 -19.07
N GLU A 250 -0.82 -1.29 -18.90
CA GLU A 250 0.56 -1.59 -18.51
C GLU A 250 0.59 -2.35 -17.18
N TYR A 251 -0.21 -1.88 -16.22
CA TYR A 251 -0.24 -2.43 -14.88
C TYR A 251 -0.90 -3.80 -14.77
N LEU A 252 -1.96 -4.04 -15.53
CA LEU A 252 -2.55 -5.38 -15.69
C LEU A 252 -1.55 -6.36 -16.32
N ASN A 253 -0.73 -5.93 -17.27
CA ASN A 253 0.32 -6.78 -17.83
C ASN A 253 1.38 -7.15 -16.79
N ILE A 254 1.71 -6.24 -15.87
CA ILE A 254 2.60 -6.56 -14.74
C ILE A 254 1.94 -7.59 -13.82
N VAL A 255 0.63 -7.47 -13.53
CA VAL A 255 -0.12 -8.45 -12.73
C VAL A 255 -0.10 -9.83 -13.41
N ILE A 256 -0.39 -9.91 -14.72
CA ILE A 256 -0.36 -11.16 -15.50
C ILE A 256 1.00 -11.85 -15.37
N SER A 257 2.08 -11.10 -15.56
CA SER A 257 3.45 -11.63 -15.44
C SER A 257 3.75 -12.11 -14.01
N ARG A 258 3.40 -11.31 -12.99
CA ARG A 258 3.64 -11.64 -11.58
C ARG A 258 2.85 -12.87 -11.12
N ARG A 259 1.64 -13.08 -11.64
CA ARG A 259 0.77 -14.22 -11.35
C ARG A 259 1.01 -15.42 -12.28
N ASN A 260 1.90 -15.27 -13.27
CA ASN A 260 2.20 -16.29 -14.28
C ASN A 260 0.93 -16.82 -14.99
N LEU A 261 0.06 -15.90 -15.41
CA LEU A 261 -1.21 -16.25 -16.06
C LEU A 261 -1.00 -16.55 -17.56
N ASN A 262 -1.61 -17.62 -18.06
CA ASN A 262 -1.52 -18.04 -19.46
C ASN A 262 -2.49 -17.28 -20.39
N ILE A 263 -2.59 -15.95 -20.24
CA ILE A 263 -3.54 -15.09 -20.97
C ILE A 263 -2.82 -14.24 -22.04
N GLY A 264 -1.48 -14.17 -21.96
CA GLY A 264 -0.67 -13.33 -22.84
C GLY A 264 -0.73 -11.85 -22.48
N ARG A 265 -0.10 -11.00 -23.30
CA ARG A 265 -0.05 -9.56 -23.08
C ARG A 265 -1.34 -8.89 -23.56
N ILE A 266 -1.93 -8.04 -22.74
CA ILE A 266 -3.03 -7.15 -23.08
C ILE A 266 -2.50 -5.96 -23.88
N ASP A 267 -3.18 -5.64 -24.98
CA ASP A 267 -2.89 -4.50 -25.85
C ASP A 267 -4.18 -3.70 -26.11
N LYS A 268 -4.05 -2.37 -26.07
CA LYS A 268 -5.15 -1.42 -26.29
C LYS A 268 -5.81 -1.61 -27.65
N LYS A 269 -5.04 -1.82 -28.72
CA LYS A 269 -5.62 -1.99 -30.07
C LYS A 269 -6.50 -3.23 -30.13
N SER A 270 -6.05 -4.31 -29.50
CA SER A 270 -6.77 -5.58 -29.41
C SER A 270 -8.05 -5.46 -28.58
N ILE A 271 -8.02 -4.73 -27.45
CA ILE A 271 -9.21 -4.43 -26.65
C ILE A 271 -10.22 -3.62 -27.47
N LEU A 272 -9.79 -2.50 -28.06
CA LEU A 272 -10.67 -1.63 -28.85
C LEU A 272 -11.31 -2.41 -30.01
N LYS A 273 -10.53 -3.20 -30.73
CA LYS A 273 -11.03 -4.05 -31.83
C LYS A 273 -12.08 -5.06 -31.37
N ARG A 274 -11.99 -5.58 -30.13
CA ARG A 274 -13.01 -6.47 -29.57
C ARG A 274 -14.29 -5.69 -29.23
N ILE A 275 -14.17 -4.55 -28.54
CA ILE A 275 -15.30 -3.71 -28.17
C ILE A 275 -16.10 -3.30 -29.42
N PHE A 276 -15.41 -2.78 -30.45
CA PHE A 276 -16.04 -2.38 -31.72
C PHE A 276 -16.58 -3.53 -32.57
N LYS A 277 -16.31 -4.80 -32.22
CA LYS A 277 -16.94 -5.97 -32.85
C LYS A 277 -18.22 -6.41 -32.17
N THR A 278 -18.41 -6.05 -30.90
CA THR A 278 -19.59 -6.37 -30.08
C THR A 278 -20.64 -5.26 -30.04
N LEU A 279 -20.31 -4.08 -30.56
CA LEU A 279 -21.24 -2.98 -30.83
C LEU A 279 -21.74 -3.06 -32.26
#